data_AF-A0A0U0W3L8-F1
#
_entry.id   AF-A0A0U0W3L8-F1
#
_cell.length_a   1.000
_cell.length_b   1.000
_cell.length_c   1.000
_cell.angle_alpha   90.00
_cell.angle_beta   90.00
_cell.angle_gamma   90.00
#
_symmetry.space_group_name_H-M   'P 1'
#
loop_
_entity.id
_entity.type
_entity.pdbx_description
1 polymer ?
#
loop_
_entity_poly.entity_id
_entity_poly.type
_entity_poly.pdbx_seq_one_letter_code
_entity_poly.pdbx_strand_id
1 'polypeptide(L)'
;MSSTLIEVELPRALRRVEPSLLPGAAAIVARVARYDVDDVVRAAAAAYPDTTLRSLDAIHPATGEAIFGPRLTAFVTYDERLRTAAAAAGLPAAAPGR
;
A
#
# COMPACT_ATOMS: atom_id res chain seq x y z
N MET A 1 -7.11 1.98 5.77
CA MET A 1 -7.39 0.70 5.07
C MET A 1 -6.20 0.40 4.17
N SER A 2 -5.91 -0.86 3.88
CA SER A 2 -4.75 -1.32 3.10
C SER A 2 -5.15 -2.41 2.09
N SER A 3 -4.30 -2.70 1.11
CA SER A 3 -4.39 -3.96 0.36
C SER A 3 -4.12 -5.15 1.29
N THR A 4 -4.69 -6.32 0.97
CA THR A 4 -4.32 -7.60 1.62
C THR A 4 -2.85 -7.98 1.46
N LEU A 5 -2.09 -7.34 0.57
CA LEU A 5 -0.63 -7.49 0.51
C LEU A 5 0.08 -7.23 1.84
N ILE A 6 -0.50 -6.43 2.74
CA ILE A 6 0.06 -6.19 4.08
C ILE A 6 0.32 -7.47 4.87
N GLU A 7 -0.45 -8.54 4.61
CA GLU A 7 -0.29 -9.86 5.22
C GLU A 7 1.02 -10.54 4.81
N VAL A 8 1.54 -10.21 3.63
CA VAL A 8 2.82 -10.70 3.11
C VAL A 8 3.94 -9.73 3.48
N GLU A 9 3.69 -8.44 3.35
CA GLU A 9 4.69 -7.39 3.52
C GLU A 9 5.14 -7.23 4.97
N LEU A 10 4.22 -7.17 5.93
CA LEU A 10 4.57 -6.93 7.33
C LEU A 10 5.47 -8.04 7.88
N PRO A 11 5.13 -9.35 7.75
CA PRO A 11 6.03 -10.40 8.22
C PRO A 11 7.37 -10.43 7.48
N ARG A 12 7.44 -10.06 6.20
CA ARG A 12 8.70 -9.98 5.46
C ARG A 12 9.56 -8.81 5.91
N ALA A 13 8.93 -7.66 6.17
CA ALA A 13 9.60 -6.48 6.71
C ALA A 13 10.17 -6.78 8.10
N LEU A 14 9.39 -7.36 9.00
CA LEU A 14 9.84 -7.73 10.34
C LEU A 14 11.00 -8.74 10.30
N ARG A 15 10.94 -9.77 9.45
CA ARG A 15 12.07 -10.70 9.26
C ARG A 15 13.36 -9.99 8.84
N ARG A 16 13.26 -8.89 8.10
CA ARG A 16 14.41 -8.13 7.61
C ARG A 16 14.98 -7.17 8.66
N VAL A 17 14.12 -6.57 9.50
CA VAL A 17 14.51 -5.44 10.36
C VAL A 17 14.45 -5.75 11.85
N GLU A 18 13.46 -6.52 12.31
CA GLU A 18 13.24 -6.82 13.73
C GLU A 18 12.47 -8.15 13.88
N PRO A 19 13.14 -9.31 13.71
CA PRO A 19 12.48 -10.61 13.71
C PRO A 19 11.76 -10.94 15.03
N SER A 20 12.19 -10.35 16.15
CA SER A 20 11.61 -10.58 17.48
C SER A 20 10.13 -10.18 17.56
N LEU A 21 9.67 -9.26 16.69
CA LEU A 21 8.30 -8.75 16.66
C LEU A 21 7.33 -9.61 15.83
N LEU A 22 7.82 -10.65 15.13
CA LEU A 22 6.98 -11.51 14.28
C LEU A 22 5.74 -12.10 14.97
N PRO A 23 5.82 -12.57 16.24
CA PRO A 23 4.64 -13.08 16.93
C PRO A 23 3.48 -12.08 17.03
N GLY A 24 3.76 -10.78 17.00
CA GLY A 24 2.74 -9.71 17.08
C GLY A 24 2.14 -9.28 15.75
N ALA A 25 2.70 -9.69 14.61
CA ALA A 25 2.32 -9.18 13.29
C ALA A 25 0.83 -9.39 12.96
N ALA A 26 0.31 -10.59 13.24
CA ALA A 26 -1.08 -10.93 12.95
C ALA A 26 -2.07 -10.04 13.72
N ALA A 27 -1.75 -9.71 14.98
CA ALA A 27 -2.58 -8.84 15.80
C ALA A 27 -2.61 -7.39 15.28
N ILE A 28 -1.50 -6.91 14.73
CA ILE A 28 -1.44 -5.59 14.08
C ILE A 28 -2.26 -5.58 12.79
N VAL A 29 -2.10 -6.58 11.92
CA VAL A 29 -2.84 -6.68 10.66
C VAL A 29 -4.35 -6.79 10.90
N ALA A 30 -4.77 -7.48 11.96
CA ALA A 30 -6.18 -7.59 12.33
C ALA A 30 -6.85 -6.24 12.66
N ARG A 31 -6.08 -5.23 13.05
CA ARG A 31 -6.57 -3.87 13.34
C ARG A 31 -6.66 -2.98 12.09
N VAL A 32 -6.17 -3.46 10.96
CA VAL A 32 -6.17 -2.73 9.69
C VAL A 32 -7.29 -3.28 8.81
N ALA A 33 -8.25 -2.42 8.47
CA ALA A 33 -9.23 -2.74 7.43
C ALA A 33 -8.48 -3.03 6.12
N ARG A 34 -8.80 -4.13 5.47
CA ARG A 34 -8.14 -4.62 4.26
C ARG A 34 -9.13 -4.75 3.12
N TYR A 35 -8.62 -4.62 1.90
CA TYR A 35 -9.34 -4.91 0.67
C TYR A 35 -8.54 -5.88 -0.18
N ASP A 36 -9.23 -6.84 -0.80
CA ASP A 36 -8.62 -7.89 -1.59
C ASP A 36 -7.99 -7.37 -2.88
N VAL A 37 -6.91 -7.98 -3.32
CA VAL A 37 -6.32 -7.73 -4.65
C VAL A 37 -7.15 -8.45 -5.72
N ASP A 38 -8.36 -7.95 -5.94
CA ASP A 38 -9.32 -8.45 -6.92
C ASP A 38 -9.03 -7.96 -8.35
N ASP A 39 -9.90 -8.30 -9.29
CA ASP A 39 -9.75 -7.88 -10.69
C ASP A 39 -9.74 -6.35 -10.88
N VAL A 40 -10.49 -5.61 -10.05
CA VAL A 40 -10.55 -4.15 -10.13
C VAL A 40 -9.22 -3.55 -9.73
N VAL A 41 -8.65 -4.01 -8.61
CA VAL A 41 -7.33 -3.56 -8.14
C VAL A 41 -6.24 -3.95 -9.14
N ARG A 42 -6.28 -5.17 -9.68
CA ARG A 42 -5.29 -5.64 -10.67
C ARG A 42 -5.33 -4.81 -11.95
N ALA A 43 -6.53 -4.51 -12.46
CA ALA A 43 -6.70 -3.69 -13.66
C ALA A 43 -6.22 -2.25 -13.43
N ALA A 44 -6.58 -1.65 -12.29
CA ALA A 44 -6.13 -0.30 -11.94
C ALA A 44 -4.60 -0.22 -11.80
N ALA A 45 -3.98 -1.18 -11.11
CA ALA A 45 -2.52 -1.22 -10.96
C ALA A 45 -1.81 -1.38 -12.31
N ALA A 46 -2.36 -2.19 -13.23
CA ALA A 46 -1.82 -2.37 -14.58
C ALA A 46 -1.94 -1.13 -15.46
N ALA A 47 -2.85 -0.21 -15.15
CA ALA A 47 -3.09 1.01 -15.91
C ALA A 47 -2.14 2.17 -15.54
N TYR A 48 -1.29 2.01 -14.51
CA TYR A 48 -0.39 3.07 -14.08
C TYR A 48 0.68 3.33 -15.16
N PRO A 49 0.84 4.60 -15.61
CA PRO A 49 1.71 4.91 -16.74
C PRO A 49 3.21 4.94 -16.37
N ASP A 50 3.55 4.95 -15.09
CA ASP A 50 4.95 4.97 -14.61
C ASP A 50 5.61 3.60 -14.79
N THR A 51 6.51 3.50 -15.76
CA THR A 51 7.24 2.28 -16.09
C THR A 51 8.31 1.90 -15.06
N THR A 52 8.64 2.80 -14.13
CA THR A 52 9.62 2.57 -13.07
C THR A 52 8.97 2.09 -11.77
N LEU A 53 7.64 2.17 -11.68
CA LEU A 53 6.88 1.65 -10.55
C LEU A 53 6.89 0.13 -10.58
N ARG A 54 7.36 -0.49 -9.50
CA ARG A 54 7.36 -1.95 -9.43
C ARG A 54 5.92 -2.45 -9.27
N SER A 55 5.63 -3.61 -9.84
CA SER A 55 4.27 -4.16 -9.86
C SER A 55 3.63 -4.26 -8.46
N LEU A 56 4.40 -4.65 -7.43
CA LEU A 56 3.87 -4.72 -6.06
C LEU A 56 3.60 -3.33 -5.46
N ASP A 57 4.42 -2.33 -5.80
CA ASP A 57 4.26 -0.96 -5.30
C ASP A 57 2.99 -0.30 -5.89
N ALA A 58 2.54 -0.74 -7.07
CA ALA A 58 1.34 -0.22 -7.71
C ALA A 58 0.04 -0.69 -7.01
N ILE A 59 0.08 -1.79 -6.25
CA ILE A 59 -1.12 -2.41 -5.69
C ILE A 59 -1.75 -1.56 -4.58
N HIS A 60 -0.96 -0.98 -3.66
CA HIS A 60 -1.52 -0.14 -2.58
C HIS A 60 -2.18 1.14 -3.10
N PRO A 61 -1.53 1.94 -3.97
CA PRO A 61 -2.16 3.06 -4.67
C PRO A 61 -3.46 2.66 -5.39
N ALA A 62 -3.39 1.61 -6.21
CA ALA A 62 -4.55 1.12 -6.97
C ALA A 62 -5.71 0.66 -6.06
N THR A 63 -5.40 0.07 -4.90
CA THR A 63 -6.41 -0.29 -3.91
C THR A 63 -7.12 0.96 -3.36
N GLY A 64 -6.36 1.99 -2.98
CA GLY A 64 -6.93 3.25 -2.50
C GLY A 64 -7.79 3.94 -3.55
N GLU A 65 -7.30 3.98 -4.79
CA GLU A 65 -8.00 4.55 -5.93
C GLU A 65 -9.28 3.79 -6.28
N ALA A 66 -9.22 2.45 -6.37
CA ALA A 66 -10.38 1.62 -6.74
C ALA A 66 -11.56 1.79 -5.77
N ILE A 67 -11.28 1.99 -4.47
CA ILE A 67 -12.32 1.96 -3.43
C ILE A 67 -12.84 3.36 -3.13
N PHE A 68 -11.93 4.34 -3.06
CA PHE A 68 -12.29 5.70 -2.66
C PHE A 68 -12.33 6.65 -3.86
N GLY A 69 -11.51 6.42 -4.89
CA GLY A 69 -11.38 7.30 -6.04
C GLY A 69 -11.17 8.75 -5.60
N PRO A 70 -11.99 9.71 -6.08
CA PRO A 70 -11.92 11.11 -5.66
C PRO A 70 -12.17 11.37 -4.17
N ARG A 71 -12.73 10.41 -3.44
CA ARG A 71 -13.00 10.51 -1.99
C ARG A 71 -11.79 10.09 -1.15
N LEU A 72 -10.69 9.63 -1.77
CA LEU A 72 -9.46 9.34 -1.04
C LEU A 72 -8.92 10.64 -0.46
N THR A 73 -8.84 10.74 0.87
CA THR A 73 -8.36 11.96 1.53
C THR A 73 -6.87 11.95 1.80
N ALA A 74 -6.28 10.75 1.98
CA ALA A 74 -4.85 10.58 2.15
C ALA A 74 -4.40 9.16 1.76
N PHE A 75 -3.28 9.06 1.06
CA PHE A 75 -2.50 7.84 0.88
C PHE A 75 -1.26 7.91 1.78
N VAL A 76 -1.28 7.18 2.91
CA VAL A 76 -0.21 7.27 3.91
C VAL A 76 0.87 6.23 3.62
N THR A 77 2.11 6.68 3.43
CA THR A 77 3.29 5.82 3.28
C THR A 77 4.55 6.49 3.84
N TYR A 78 5.46 5.69 4.39
CA TYR A 78 6.79 6.12 4.83
C TYR A 78 7.90 5.75 3.83
N ASP A 79 7.57 5.00 2.78
CA ASP A 79 8.47 4.73 1.66
C ASP A 79 8.44 5.91 0.69
N GLU A 80 9.56 6.61 0.56
CA GLU A 80 9.66 7.83 -0.25
C GLU A 80 9.44 7.59 -1.74
N ARG A 81 9.84 6.42 -2.25
CA ARG A 81 9.66 6.06 -3.65
C ARG A 81 8.18 5.78 -3.92
N LEU A 82 7.50 5.07 -3.01
CA LEU A 82 6.07 4.84 -3.10
C LEU A 82 5.27 6.14 -2.93
N ARG A 83 5.71 7.04 -2.05
CA ARG A 83 5.10 8.37 -1.87
C ARG A 83 5.16 9.18 -3.17
N THR A 84 6.33 9.19 -3.81
CA THR A 84 6.56 9.88 -5.08
C THR A 84 5.69 9.30 -6.19
N ALA A 85 5.62 7.97 -6.31
CA ALA A 85 4.77 7.31 -7.30
C ALA A 85 3.27 7.59 -7.08
N ALA A 86 2.81 7.52 -5.83
CA ALA A 86 1.42 7.84 -5.49
C ALA A 86 1.08 9.31 -5.82
N ALA A 87 1.99 10.25 -5.53
CA ALA A 87 1.81 11.65 -5.91
C ALA A 87 1.80 11.86 -7.43
N ALA A 88 2.67 11.16 -8.18
CA ALA A 88 2.68 11.19 -9.64
C ALA A 88 1.40 10.61 -10.26
N ALA A 89 0.77 9.64 -9.58
CA ALA A 89 -0.54 9.10 -9.93
C ALA A 89 -1.72 10.01 -9.49
N GLY A 90 -1.46 11.19 -8.91
CA GLY A 90 -2.48 12.14 -8.50
C GLY A 90 -3.16 11.81 -7.16
N LEU A 91 -2.63 10.86 -6.39
CA LEU A 91 -3.15 10.53 -5.07
C LEU A 91 -2.65 11.54 -4.02
N PRO A 92 -3.46 11.88 -3.00
CA PRO A 92 -3.05 12.76 -1.90
C PRO A 92 -2.09 12.05 -0.95
N ALA A 93 -0.83 11.89 -1.38
CA ALA A 93 0.18 11.15 -0.63
C ALA A 93 0.69 11.93 0.61
N ALA A 94 0.78 11.25 1.76
CA ALA A 94 1.21 11.82 3.03
C ALA A 94 2.19 10.89 3.78
N ALA A 95 3.08 11.48 4.56
CA ALA A 95 4.00 10.78 5.45
C ALA A 95 4.00 11.47 6.84
N PRO A 96 3.07 11.11 7.74
CA PRO A 96 2.96 11.77 9.04
C PRO A 96 4.26 11.77 9.83
N GLY A 97 4.63 12.89 10.45
CA GLY A 97 5.88 13.00 11.23
C GLY A 97 7.16 13.09 10.38
N ARG A 98 7.02 13.30 9.07
CA ARG A 98 8.08 13.74 8.16
C ARG A 98 7.67 15.03 7.45
#